data_AF-A0AAW4XX18-F1
#
_entry.id   AF-A0AAW4XX18-F1
#
_cell.length_a   1.000
_cell.length_b   1.000
_cell.length_c   1.000
_cell.angle_alpha   90.00
_cell.angle_beta   90.00
_cell.angle_gamma   90.00
#
_symmetry.space_group_name_H-M   'P 1'
#
loop_
_entity.id
_entity.type
_entity.pdbx_description
1 polymer ?
#
loop_
_entity_poly.entity_id
_entity_poly.type
_entity_poly.pdbx_seq_one_letter_code
_entity_poly.pdbx_strand_id
1 'polypeptide(L)'
;MFAKWMATAATLLACQWASAQPVPYIPTFSCQANNAILNTGYDFEAGALVPNGGEDMQWWVSSSQTDPTGALGPSPDATWKPSSVPTLAALPTAWVSGSALGGQTNWISPLPNATTRPRPYPFNPTVTNYYRMQFNLPAGIPPSALKLSMDYYSDDGMRGVSINGVFQPLPQGGFDAISVRNAPLTGPWVTGLNTLIFSVFDGGWGSGMLAHIQPNDLLCQTSLTIQKTIDKPSYAPGETANYTITVRNPGASDASLVTLSNAMPTALSEAAWSCSAANGAVCPSDLGNAPFSFELPPGGELVFGLSGKVAESGSLTSVVTIEPGPGAICDASTGCTATADAEISSEIIPLDPDPQPTPEKVPTLGNWAMAILSALTIALVWIQARRRQWGRPQR
;
A
#
# COMPACT_ATOMS: atom_id res chain seq x y z
N MET A 1 -47.87 52.64 25.30
CA MET A 1 -47.62 51.19 25.05
C MET A 1 -46.84 51.00 23.74
N PHE A 2 -45.61 51.53 23.64
CA PHE A 2 -44.79 51.41 22.42
C PHE A 2 -43.28 51.45 22.73
N ALA A 3 -42.88 50.94 23.91
CA ALA A 3 -41.49 50.99 24.37
C ALA A 3 -41.05 49.72 25.14
N LYS A 4 -41.70 48.58 24.92
CA LYS A 4 -41.34 47.29 25.54
C LYS A 4 -41.10 46.14 24.55
N TRP A 5 -41.02 46.42 23.25
CA TRP A 5 -40.84 45.41 22.20
C TRP A 5 -39.54 45.54 21.37
N MET A 6 -38.58 46.38 21.78
CA MET A 6 -37.26 46.47 21.12
C MET A 6 -36.08 45.96 21.97
N ALA A 7 -36.31 45.51 23.20
CA ALA A 7 -35.23 45.00 24.07
C ALA A 7 -35.11 43.46 24.07
N THR A 8 -36.08 42.74 23.49
CA THR A 8 -36.12 41.26 23.47
C THR A 8 -35.79 40.66 22.11
N ALA A 9 -35.43 41.48 21.12
CA ALA A 9 -34.94 41.04 19.81
C ALA A 9 -33.42 41.23 19.64
N ALA A 10 -32.75 41.92 20.57
CA ALA A 10 -31.31 42.22 20.49
C ALA A 10 -30.42 41.24 21.30
N THR A 11 -31.01 40.30 22.04
CA THR A 11 -30.28 39.32 22.89
C THR A 11 -30.47 37.87 22.46
N LEU A 12 -31.03 37.63 21.27
CA LEU A 12 -31.17 36.30 20.66
C LEU A 12 -30.48 36.17 19.29
N LEU A 13 -29.68 37.16 18.89
CA LEU A 13 -28.93 37.18 17.61
C LEU A 13 -27.40 37.34 17.77
N ALA A 14 -26.85 37.04 18.95
CA ALA A 14 -25.40 37.10 19.20
C ALA A 14 -24.74 35.73 19.40
N CYS A 15 -25.41 34.63 19.02
CA CYS A 15 -24.88 33.27 19.14
C CYS A 15 -24.93 32.52 17.79
N GLN A 16 -24.60 33.22 16.71
CA GLN A 16 -24.26 32.60 15.44
C GLN A 16 -22.95 33.24 15.00
N TRP A 17 -22.00 32.41 14.53
CA TRP A 17 -20.68 32.80 14.02
C TRP A 17 -19.56 33.03 15.06
N ALA A 18 -19.52 32.24 16.14
CA ALA A 18 -18.21 31.73 16.52
C ALA A 18 -17.92 30.60 15.53
N SER A 19 -17.17 30.86 14.45
CA SER A 19 -16.74 29.76 13.57
C SER A 19 -15.98 28.79 14.46
N ALA A 20 -16.44 27.54 14.53
CA ALA A 20 -15.66 26.50 15.16
C ALA A 20 -14.25 26.56 14.56
N GLN A 21 -13.22 26.60 15.40
CA GLN A 21 -11.86 26.53 14.88
C GLN A 21 -11.75 25.26 14.03
N PRO A 22 -11.04 25.31 12.88
CA PRO A 22 -10.84 24.13 12.07
C PRO A 22 -10.31 22.99 12.94
N VAL A 23 -10.76 21.75 12.69
CA VAL A 23 -10.29 20.59 13.44
C VAL A 23 -9.06 20.03 12.73
N PRO A 24 -7.93 19.78 13.41
CA PRO A 24 -6.78 19.15 12.79
C PRO A 24 -7.14 17.80 12.18
N TYR A 25 -6.71 17.55 10.94
CA TYR A 25 -6.76 16.22 10.36
C TYR A 25 -5.60 15.39 10.94
N ILE A 26 -5.93 14.28 11.61
CA ILE A 26 -4.94 13.38 12.22
C ILE A 26 -5.03 12.03 11.50
N PRO A 27 -4.17 11.78 10.49
CA PRO A 27 -4.18 10.52 9.78
C PRO A 27 -3.81 9.33 10.68
N THR A 28 -4.29 8.15 10.31
CA THR A 28 -3.77 6.90 10.87
C THR A 28 -2.69 6.36 9.95
N PHE A 29 -1.48 6.29 10.46
CA PHE A 29 -0.33 5.80 9.73
C PHE A 29 -0.34 4.26 9.76
N SER A 30 -0.86 3.67 8.69
CA SER A 30 -1.00 2.21 8.54
C SER A 30 -0.30 1.72 7.29
N CYS A 31 -0.24 0.40 7.13
CA CYS A 31 0.42 -0.22 5.98
C CYS A 31 -0.34 -0.15 4.66
N GLN A 32 -1.53 0.44 4.67
CA GLN A 32 -2.27 0.82 3.48
C GLN A 32 -2.29 2.34 3.26
N ALA A 33 -1.68 3.12 4.17
CA ALA A 33 -1.61 4.56 4.00
C ALA A 33 -0.67 4.91 2.85
N ASN A 34 -1.07 5.88 2.02
CA ASN A 34 -0.20 6.42 0.99
C ASN A 34 1.03 7.05 1.66
N ASN A 35 2.21 6.86 1.08
CA ASN A 35 3.46 7.45 1.57
C ASN A 35 3.45 8.99 1.58
N ALA A 36 2.50 9.64 0.90
CA ALA A 36 2.30 11.09 0.94
C ALA A 36 1.51 11.59 2.14
N ILE A 37 0.92 10.71 2.96
CA ILE A 37 0.03 11.10 4.05
C ILE A 37 0.71 11.96 5.11
N LEU A 38 2.04 12.05 5.14
CA LEU A 38 2.78 12.90 6.08
C LEU A 38 3.40 14.14 5.41
N ASN A 39 3.24 14.30 4.11
CA ASN A 39 3.88 15.36 3.35
C ASN A 39 3.24 16.72 3.61
N THR A 40 4.03 17.78 3.47
CA THR A 40 3.50 19.15 3.51
C THR A 40 2.69 19.46 2.26
N GLY A 41 1.56 20.15 2.41
CA GLY A 41 0.74 20.66 1.33
C GLY A 41 0.09 19.59 0.46
N TYR A 42 -0.13 18.39 1.02
CA TYR A 42 -0.82 17.29 0.35
C TYR A 42 -2.14 17.00 1.07
N ASP A 43 -3.25 17.08 0.33
CA ASP A 43 -4.57 16.68 0.80
C ASP A 43 -4.74 15.19 0.52
N PHE A 44 -4.64 14.39 1.57
CA PHE A 44 -4.78 12.93 1.47
C PHE A 44 -6.21 12.52 1.10
N GLU A 45 -7.23 13.19 1.61
CA GLU A 45 -8.63 12.83 1.32
C GLU A 45 -8.97 13.11 -0.16
N ALA A 46 -8.45 14.21 -0.70
CA ALA A 46 -8.57 14.54 -2.12
C ALA A 46 -7.56 13.77 -3.01
N GLY A 47 -6.52 13.17 -2.42
CA GLY A 47 -5.43 12.51 -3.14
C GLY A 47 -4.60 13.46 -4.02
N ALA A 48 -4.53 14.74 -3.66
CA ALA A 48 -3.95 15.80 -4.49
C ALA A 48 -3.20 16.84 -3.67
N LEU A 49 -2.39 17.67 -4.35
CA LEU A 49 -1.74 18.81 -3.69
C LEU A 49 -2.80 19.86 -3.28
N VAL A 50 -2.60 20.45 -2.10
CA VAL A 50 -3.37 21.62 -1.67
C VAL A 50 -3.09 22.77 -2.65
N PRO A 51 -4.14 23.42 -3.20
CA PRO A 51 -3.97 24.48 -4.19
C PRO A 51 -3.36 25.73 -3.57
N ASN A 52 -2.74 26.58 -4.41
CA ASN A 52 -2.15 27.85 -3.98
C ASN A 52 -3.18 28.74 -3.29
N GLY A 53 -2.84 29.27 -2.12
CA GLY A 53 -3.73 30.04 -1.25
C GLY A 53 -4.66 29.20 -0.37
N GLY A 54 -4.64 27.87 -0.51
CA GLY A 54 -5.38 26.93 0.33
C GLY A 54 -4.71 26.70 1.69
N GLU A 55 -5.46 26.08 2.59
CA GLU A 55 -5.00 25.68 3.92
C GLU A 55 -4.67 24.18 3.94
N ASP A 56 -3.55 23.84 4.56
CA ASP A 56 -3.19 22.47 4.89
C ASP A 56 -3.74 22.13 6.27
N MET A 57 -4.76 21.27 6.28
CA MET A 57 -5.51 20.90 7.49
C MET A 57 -4.76 19.90 8.38
N GLN A 58 -3.71 19.28 7.86
CA GLN A 58 -2.86 18.33 8.59
C GLN A 58 -1.67 19.03 9.24
N TRP A 59 -1.12 20.05 8.58
CA TRP A 59 0.01 20.82 9.06
C TRP A 59 -0.42 22.12 9.71
N TRP A 60 -0.18 22.23 11.01
CA TRP A 60 -0.54 23.39 11.81
C TRP A 60 0.68 24.21 12.13
N VAL A 61 0.54 25.52 12.26
CA VAL A 61 1.65 26.42 12.50
C VAL A 61 1.37 27.39 13.63
N SER A 62 2.41 27.63 14.44
CA SER A 62 2.44 28.70 15.43
C SER A 62 3.77 29.43 15.34
N SER A 63 3.73 30.76 15.30
CA SER A 63 4.92 31.60 15.20
C SER A 63 5.15 32.30 16.54
N SER A 64 6.28 32.04 17.18
CA SER A 64 6.58 32.52 18.55
C SER A 64 7.78 33.48 18.59
N GLN A 65 8.22 33.91 19.79
CA GLN A 65 9.51 34.60 19.95
C GLN A 65 10.68 33.72 19.45
N THR A 66 11.82 34.35 19.16
CA THR A 66 13.06 33.66 18.77
C THR A 66 13.39 32.51 19.70
N ASP A 67 13.50 31.30 19.14
CA ASP A 67 14.19 30.18 19.76
C ASP A 67 15.45 29.87 18.95
N PRO A 68 16.63 30.37 19.39
CA PRO A 68 17.88 30.15 18.67
C PRO A 68 18.27 28.67 18.60
N THR A 69 17.81 27.86 19.55
CA THR A 69 18.16 26.45 19.70
C THR A 69 17.21 25.52 18.95
N GLY A 70 15.96 25.97 18.75
CA GLY A 70 14.84 25.17 18.25
C GLY A 70 14.27 24.15 19.25
N ALA A 71 14.91 23.99 20.41
CA ALA A 71 14.60 22.98 21.43
C ALA A 71 13.65 23.49 22.52
N LEU A 72 13.40 24.80 22.62
CA LEU A 72 12.48 25.36 23.61
C LEU A 72 11.04 25.03 23.25
N GLY A 73 10.76 24.90 21.94
CA GLY A 73 9.43 24.59 21.44
C GLY A 73 8.46 25.78 21.52
N PRO A 74 7.21 25.56 21.10
CA PRO A 74 6.18 26.59 21.14
C PRO A 74 5.83 26.98 22.59
N SER A 75 5.44 28.23 22.80
CA SER A 75 4.90 28.70 24.09
C SER A 75 3.74 27.80 24.55
N PRO A 76 3.55 27.56 25.86
CA PRO A 76 2.38 26.83 26.37
C PRO A 76 1.04 27.41 25.90
N ASP A 77 0.99 28.74 25.72
CA ASP A 77 -0.20 29.47 25.26
C ASP A 77 -0.19 29.70 23.73
N ALA A 78 0.60 28.92 22.99
CA ALA A 78 0.72 29.04 21.55
C ALA A 78 -0.64 28.84 20.87
N THR A 79 -1.04 29.83 20.08
CA THR A 79 -2.19 29.70 19.19
C THR A 79 -1.75 28.98 17.93
N TRP A 80 -2.46 27.90 17.60
CA TRP A 80 -2.22 27.11 16.40
C TRP A 80 -3.30 27.40 15.36
N LYS A 81 -2.90 27.42 14.10
CA LYS A 81 -3.81 27.50 12.95
C LYS A 81 -3.32 26.59 11.82
N PRO A 82 -4.16 26.24 10.83
CA PRO A 82 -3.71 25.57 9.62
C PRO A 82 -2.58 26.37 8.94
N SER A 83 -1.62 25.66 8.37
CA SER A 83 -0.59 26.27 7.52
C SER A 83 -1.20 26.60 6.17
N SER A 84 -0.63 27.56 5.45
CA SER A 84 -1.12 27.95 4.13
C SER A 84 -0.14 27.54 3.04
N VAL A 85 -0.65 27.07 1.91
CA VAL A 85 0.13 27.05 0.68
C VAL A 85 0.18 28.47 0.13
N PRO A 86 1.37 29.06 -0.11
CA PRO A 86 1.46 30.42 -0.61
C PRO A 86 0.76 30.63 -1.96
N THR A 87 0.31 31.85 -2.19
CA THR A 87 -0.16 32.26 -3.52
C THR A 87 1.01 32.40 -4.49
N LEU A 88 0.73 32.28 -5.80
CA LEU A 88 1.76 32.46 -6.84
C LEU A 88 2.39 33.87 -6.86
N ALA A 89 1.69 34.88 -6.33
CA ALA A 89 2.23 36.23 -6.19
C ALA A 89 3.16 36.39 -4.99
N ALA A 90 3.15 35.43 -4.07
CA ALA A 90 3.87 35.50 -2.80
C ALA A 90 5.28 34.92 -2.87
N LEU A 91 5.51 33.85 -3.65
CA LEU A 91 6.83 33.25 -3.82
C LEU A 91 7.05 32.76 -5.26
N PRO A 92 8.28 32.86 -5.81
CA PRO A 92 8.64 32.25 -7.07
C PRO A 92 8.49 30.72 -7.01
N THR A 93 7.84 30.11 -8.01
CA THR A 93 7.64 28.65 -8.09
C THR A 93 8.95 27.87 -8.04
N ALA A 94 10.05 28.43 -8.53
CA ALA A 94 11.38 27.82 -8.49
C ALA A 94 11.92 27.57 -7.07
N TRP A 95 11.42 28.29 -6.06
CA TRP A 95 11.86 28.15 -4.66
C TRP A 95 11.01 27.17 -3.86
N VAL A 96 9.80 26.88 -4.33
CA VAL A 96 8.78 26.14 -3.58
C VAL A 96 8.35 24.85 -4.27
N SER A 97 9.08 24.39 -5.28
CA SER A 97 8.69 23.24 -6.08
C SER A 97 8.96 21.91 -5.38
N GLY A 98 7.89 21.22 -4.96
CA GLY A 98 7.94 19.84 -4.46
C GLY A 98 8.33 18.80 -5.52
N SER A 99 8.52 19.19 -6.79
CA SER A 99 9.00 18.28 -7.85
C SER A 99 10.36 17.64 -7.53
N ALA A 100 11.21 18.35 -6.78
CA ALA A 100 12.50 17.83 -6.35
C ALA A 100 12.37 16.72 -5.29
N LEU A 101 11.24 16.69 -4.58
CA LEU A 101 10.92 15.72 -3.52
C LEU A 101 9.70 14.87 -3.90
N GLY A 102 9.74 14.27 -5.09
CA GLY A 102 8.74 13.28 -5.51
C GLY A 102 7.39 13.83 -5.98
N GLY A 103 7.18 15.15 -6.02
CA GLY A 103 6.00 15.79 -6.64
C GLY A 103 4.69 15.67 -5.86
N GLN A 104 4.72 15.11 -4.65
CA GLN A 104 3.59 14.98 -3.73
C GLN A 104 3.77 15.84 -2.47
N THR A 105 4.47 16.97 -2.62
CA THR A 105 4.73 17.95 -1.57
C THR A 105 4.48 19.35 -2.11
N ASN A 106 4.03 20.25 -1.23
CA ASN A 106 3.96 21.67 -1.50
C ASN A 106 4.54 22.46 -0.33
N TRP A 107 4.98 23.69 -0.61
CA TRP A 107 5.50 24.59 0.41
C TRP A 107 4.38 25.07 1.32
N ILE A 108 4.62 25.03 2.62
CA ILE A 108 3.70 25.54 3.63
C ILE A 108 4.31 26.70 4.41
N SER A 109 3.49 27.72 4.65
CA SER A 109 3.86 28.98 5.28
C SER A 109 2.89 29.34 6.40
N PRO A 110 3.28 30.22 7.34
CA PRO A 110 2.36 30.70 8.37
C PRO A 110 1.22 31.57 7.81
N LEU A 111 1.42 32.18 6.64
CA LEU A 111 0.43 33.00 5.95
C LEU A 111 0.47 32.75 4.43
N PRO A 112 -0.64 32.97 3.70
CA PRO A 112 -0.70 32.79 2.24
C PRO A 112 0.22 33.71 1.43
N ASN A 113 0.73 34.77 2.05
CA ASN A 113 1.69 35.70 1.45
C ASN A 113 3.16 35.35 1.78
N ALA A 114 3.43 34.14 2.30
CA ALA A 114 4.76 33.66 2.68
C ALA A 114 5.49 34.59 3.67
N THR A 115 4.75 35.06 4.67
CA THR A 115 5.31 35.81 5.80
C THR A 115 4.85 35.20 7.11
N THR A 116 5.53 35.54 8.20
CA THR A 116 5.13 35.12 9.55
C THR A 116 4.04 36.00 10.16
N ARG A 117 3.91 37.27 9.71
CA ARG A 117 2.93 38.24 10.20
C ARG A 117 2.46 39.21 9.09
N PRO A 118 1.21 39.71 9.13
CA PRO A 118 0.74 40.72 8.18
C PRO A 118 1.54 42.04 8.29
N ARG A 119 1.88 42.66 7.14
CA ARG A 119 2.59 43.97 7.05
C ARG A 119 1.75 45.14 7.64
N PRO A 120 2.35 46.29 8.03
CA PRO A 120 3.74 46.72 7.83
C PRO A 120 4.48 46.90 9.16
N TYR A 121 5.60 46.22 9.38
CA TYR A 121 6.46 46.48 10.55
C TYR A 121 7.89 46.80 10.11
N PRO A 122 8.49 47.91 10.60
CA PRO A 122 9.84 48.34 10.25
C PRO A 122 10.96 47.63 11.03
N PHE A 123 10.61 46.67 11.89
CA PHE A 123 11.56 45.82 12.59
C PHE A 123 11.22 44.38 12.27
N ASN A 124 12.22 43.64 11.82
CA ASN A 124 12.15 42.26 11.38
C ASN A 124 12.69 41.39 12.53
N PRO A 125 11.96 41.21 13.66
CA PRO A 125 12.46 40.30 14.68
C PRO A 125 12.45 38.93 14.03
N THR A 126 13.62 38.30 14.01
CA THR A 126 13.74 36.87 13.74
C THR A 126 12.71 36.12 14.59
N VAL A 127 12.04 35.14 14.03
CA VAL A 127 11.06 34.31 14.75
C VAL A 127 11.36 32.85 14.53
N THR A 128 10.77 32.00 15.35
CA THR A 128 10.73 30.56 15.09
C THR A 128 9.30 30.19 14.75
N ASN A 129 9.12 29.61 13.57
CA ASN A 129 7.88 28.99 13.14
C ASN A 129 7.89 27.53 13.58
N TYR A 130 6.92 27.16 14.40
CA TYR A 130 6.70 25.78 14.82
C TYR A 130 5.62 25.16 13.95
N TYR A 131 6.00 24.16 13.15
CA TYR A 131 5.07 23.39 12.33
C TYR A 131 4.77 22.07 13.02
N ARG A 132 3.51 21.86 13.39
CA ARG A 132 3.02 20.64 14.03
C ARG A 132 2.28 19.79 13.02
N MET A 133 2.60 18.51 13.04
CA MET A 133 1.76 17.47 12.44
C MET A 133 1.56 16.33 13.43
N GLN A 134 0.48 15.60 13.27
CA GLN A 134 0.12 14.51 14.15
C GLN A 134 -0.35 13.32 13.34
N PHE A 135 -0.09 12.11 13.82
CA PHE A 135 -0.66 10.88 13.25
C PHE A 135 -0.89 9.85 14.35
N ASN A 136 -1.79 8.90 14.10
CA ASN A 136 -2.01 7.75 14.96
C ASN A 136 -1.21 6.55 14.44
N LEU A 137 -0.45 5.90 15.33
CA LEU A 137 0.16 4.58 15.10
C LEU A 137 -0.78 3.50 15.65
N PRO A 138 -1.33 2.60 14.82
CA PRO A 138 -2.23 1.54 15.27
C PRO A 138 -1.62 0.64 16.36
N ALA A 139 -2.47 0.09 17.23
CA ALA A 139 -2.04 -0.82 18.30
C ALA A 139 -1.33 -2.09 17.82
N GLY A 140 -1.59 -2.53 16.59
CA GLY A 140 -0.92 -3.68 15.97
C GLY A 140 0.49 -3.39 15.42
N ILE A 141 0.97 -2.14 15.46
CA ILE A 141 2.31 -1.79 14.97
C ILE A 141 3.19 -1.41 16.17
N PRO A 142 4.26 -2.18 16.48
CA PRO A 142 5.16 -1.85 17.57
C PRO A 142 5.92 -0.54 17.25
N PRO A 143 6.02 0.43 18.18
CA PRO A 143 6.65 1.72 17.89
C PRO A 143 8.10 1.64 17.42
N SER A 144 8.84 0.60 17.83
CA SER A 144 10.21 0.34 17.38
C SER A 144 10.33 0.05 15.88
N ALA A 145 9.27 -0.45 15.24
CA ALA A 145 9.22 -0.75 13.81
C ALA A 145 9.04 0.52 12.96
N LEU A 146 8.54 1.61 13.53
CA LEU A 146 8.38 2.86 12.82
C LEU A 146 9.75 3.51 12.55
N LYS A 147 10.13 3.54 11.27
CA LYS A 147 11.30 4.27 10.77
C LYS A 147 10.82 5.26 9.73
N LEU A 148 10.92 6.54 10.04
CA LEU A 148 10.64 7.61 9.09
C LEU A 148 11.96 8.29 8.70
N SER A 149 12.07 8.72 7.45
CA SER A 149 12.99 9.77 7.05
C SER A 149 12.22 10.93 6.45
N MET A 150 12.92 12.05 6.38
CA MET A 150 12.41 13.26 5.79
C MET A 150 13.45 13.84 4.85
N ASP A 151 13.03 14.06 3.61
CA ASP A 151 13.69 15.02 2.72
C ASP A 151 13.00 16.37 2.88
N TYR A 152 13.78 17.42 3.07
CA TYR A 152 13.23 18.74 3.32
C TYR A 152 14.18 19.86 2.93
N TYR A 153 13.60 21.05 2.84
CA TYR A 153 14.30 22.31 2.84
C TYR A 153 13.35 23.39 3.39
N SER A 154 13.89 24.52 3.83
CA SER A 154 13.17 25.52 4.63
C SER A 154 13.78 26.89 4.48
N ASP A 155 12.97 27.93 4.66
CA ASP A 155 13.49 29.30 4.67
C ASP A 155 14.42 29.52 5.87
N ASP A 156 15.51 30.25 5.64
CA ASP A 156 16.65 30.54 6.53
C ASP A 156 17.32 29.35 7.25
N GLY A 157 16.59 28.52 7.99
CA GLY A 157 17.15 27.28 8.54
C GLY A 157 16.21 26.44 9.41
N MET A 158 16.18 25.14 9.12
CA MET A 158 15.62 24.12 10.01
C MET A 158 16.52 23.92 11.23
N ARG A 159 15.99 24.07 12.44
CA ARG A 159 16.71 23.79 13.70
C ARG A 159 16.59 22.33 14.10
N GLY A 160 15.40 21.76 13.97
CA GLY A 160 15.15 20.40 14.40
C GLY A 160 13.68 20.06 14.47
N VAL A 161 13.39 18.92 15.08
CA VAL A 161 12.03 18.42 15.31
C VAL A 161 11.93 17.91 16.74
N SER A 162 10.85 18.27 17.43
CA SER A 162 10.46 17.61 18.68
C SER A 162 9.47 16.50 18.36
N ILE A 163 9.84 15.25 18.67
CA ILE A 163 9.00 14.07 18.46
C ILE A 163 8.52 13.61 19.83
N ASN A 164 7.21 13.71 20.08
CA ASN A 164 6.61 13.38 21.37
C ASN A 164 7.33 14.03 22.57
N GLY A 165 7.77 15.28 22.38
CA GLY A 165 8.45 16.08 23.41
C GLY A 165 9.97 15.92 23.47
N VAL A 166 10.58 15.01 22.69
CA VAL A 166 12.03 14.85 22.63
C VAL A 166 12.58 15.56 21.40
N PHE A 167 13.43 16.56 21.61
CA PHE A 167 14.05 17.32 20.54
C PHE A 167 15.18 16.53 19.87
N GLN A 168 15.13 16.50 18.54
CA GLN A 168 16.15 15.99 17.65
C GLN A 168 16.65 17.14 16.76
N PRO A 169 17.94 17.50 16.80
CA PRO A 169 18.50 18.48 15.87
C PRO A 169 18.51 17.89 14.45
N LEU A 170 18.23 18.75 13.47
CA LEU A 170 18.25 18.39 12.06
C LEU A 170 19.32 19.20 11.31
N PRO A 171 19.90 18.67 10.22
CA PRO A 171 20.83 19.41 9.37
C PRO A 171 20.27 20.77 8.93
N GLN A 172 21.11 21.82 8.89
CA GLN A 172 20.67 23.10 8.34
C GLN A 172 20.38 22.93 6.83
N GLY A 173 19.14 23.19 6.44
CA GLY A 173 18.68 23.30 5.05
C GLY A 173 18.63 24.77 4.62
N GLY A 174 18.44 25.01 3.31
CA GLY A 174 18.21 26.34 2.75
C GLY A 174 16.85 26.40 2.04
N PHE A 175 16.60 27.43 1.24
CA PHE A 175 15.28 27.71 0.66
C PHE A 175 15.08 27.17 -0.77
N ASP A 176 15.93 26.26 -1.26
CA ASP A 176 15.84 25.73 -2.62
C ASP A 176 16.13 24.23 -2.74
N ALA A 177 15.86 23.68 -3.94
CA ALA A 177 16.05 22.27 -4.26
C ALA A 177 17.52 21.80 -4.21
N ILE A 178 18.50 22.71 -4.28
CA ILE A 178 19.94 22.36 -4.13
C ILE A 178 20.26 22.17 -2.65
N SER A 179 19.52 22.84 -1.78
CA SER A 179 19.68 22.81 -0.34
C SER A 179 18.91 21.70 0.38
N VAL A 180 18.33 20.75 -0.37
CA VAL A 180 17.66 19.56 0.19
C VAL A 180 18.56 18.87 1.20
N ARG A 181 17.96 18.50 2.33
CA ARG A 181 18.57 17.68 3.37
C ARG A 181 17.71 16.45 3.58
N ASN A 182 18.39 15.33 3.79
CA ASN A 182 17.78 14.11 4.28
C ASN A 182 18.12 13.96 5.77
N ALA A 183 17.15 13.54 6.57
CA ALA A 183 17.41 13.13 7.94
C ALA A 183 16.45 12.02 8.39
N PRO A 184 16.93 10.99 9.12
CA PRO A 184 16.07 10.05 9.80
C PRO A 184 15.33 10.75 10.94
N LEU A 185 14.06 10.39 11.18
CA LEU A 185 13.29 10.82 12.35
C LEU A 185 13.35 9.69 13.37
N THR A 186 14.02 9.92 14.49
CA THR A 186 14.49 8.84 15.39
C THR A 186 13.49 8.43 16.46
N GLY A 187 12.37 9.14 16.60
CA GLY A 187 11.42 8.95 17.70
C GLY A 187 11.75 9.81 18.92
N PRO A 188 11.20 9.49 20.11
CA PRO A 188 10.52 8.25 20.47
C PRO A 188 9.12 8.15 19.86
N TRP A 189 8.81 6.98 19.31
CA TRP A 189 7.47 6.65 18.81
C TRP A 189 6.63 6.01 19.91
N VAL A 190 5.32 6.24 19.88
CA VAL A 190 4.36 5.60 20.77
C VAL A 190 3.20 5.01 19.99
N THR A 191 2.54 4.01 20.55
CA THR A 191 1.26 3.54 20.04
C THR A 191 0.20 4.62 20.26
N GLY A 192 -0.71 4.81 19.29
CA GLY A 192 -1.69 5.89 19.30
C GLY A 192 -1.09 7.19 18.77
N LEU A 193 -1.46 8.31 19.38
CA LEU A 193 -1.14 9.65 18.87
C LEU A 193 0.35 9.97 19.00
N ASN A 194 0.99 10.24 17.86
CA ASN A 194 2.33 10.80 17.76
C ASN A 194 2.24 12.25 17.30
N THR A 195 3.09 13.10 17.87
CA THR A 195 3.15 14.54 17.55
C THR A 195 4.57 14.91 17.17
N LEU A 196 4.73 15.53 16.01
CA LEU A 196 5.99 16.09 15.54
C LEU A 196 5.84 17.61 15.47
N ILE A 197 6.82 18.33 16.01
CA ILE A 197 6.88 19.80 15.95
C ILE A 197 8.22 20.21 15.38
N PHE A 198 8.22 20.69 14.14
CA PHE A 198 9.41 21.18 13.44
C PHE A 198 9.67 22.64 13.78
N SER A 199 10.91 22.98 14.09
CA SER A 199 11.34 24.32 14.47
C SER A 199 12.10 24.96 13.31
N VAL A 200 11.46 25.88 12.59
CA VAL A 200 12.05 26.60 11.46
C VAL A 200 12.37 28.02 11.90
N PHE A 201 13.66 28.36 11.90
CA PHE A 201 14.11 29.72 12.11
C PHE A 201 13.79 30.56 10.87
N ASP A 202 13.24 31.74 11.09
CA ASP A 202 12.82 32.65 10.03
C ASP A 202 13.28 34.07 10.34
N GLY A 203 13.97 34.66 9.37
CA GLY A 203 14.51 36.00 9.37
C GLY A 203 13.71 36.97 8.50
N GLY A 204 12.55 36.60 7.94
CA GLY A 204 11.71 37.54 7.21
C GLY A 204 10.73 36.97 6.18
N TRP A 205 10.88 37.38 4.92
CA TRP A 205 9.97 37.05 3.81
C TRP A 205 10.47 35.81 3.08
N GLY A 206 9.55 34.91 2.74
CA GLY A 206 9.90 33.57 2.26
C GLY A 206 9.47 32.46 3.22
N SER A 207 8.96 32.83 4.39
CA SER A 207 8.77 31.93 5.53
C SER A 207 8.11 30.61 5.17
N GLY A 208 8.75 29.51 5.48
CA GLY A 208 8.13 28.21 5.35
C GLY A 208 9.07 27.04 5.32
N MET A 209 8.48 25.89 5.05
CA MET A 209 9.19 24.66 4.81
C MET A 209 8.44 23.81 3.79
N LEU A 210 9.18 22.89 3.21
CA LEU A 210 8.64 21.78 2.45
C LEU A 210 9.28 20.50 2.98
N ALA A 211 8.45 19.51 3.28
CA ALA A 211 8.92 18.22 3.79
C ALA A 211 8.19 17.06 3.11
N HIS A 212 9.00 16.15 2.59
CA HIS A 212 8.62 14.83 2.11
C HIS A 212 8.99 13.82 3.18
N ILE A 213 7.99 13.30 3.90
CA ILE A 213 8.20 12.38 5.02
C ILE A 213 7.71 11.00 4.60
N GLN A 214 8.61 10.02 4.57
CA GLN A 214 8.30 8.67 4.13
C GLN A 214 8.74 7.62 5.15
N PRO A 215 8.08 6.45 5.17
CA PRO A 215 8.72 5.24 5.69
C PRO A 215 10.10 5.06 5.06
N ASN A 216 11.12 4.78 5.86
CA ASN A 216 12.28 4.07 5.34
C ASN A 216 11.88 2.61 5.23
N ASP A 217 11.57 2.06 4.04
CA ASP A 217 11.39 0.65 3.59
C ASP A 217 10.88 -0.46 4.56
N LEU A 218 10.60 -0.16 5.82
CA LEU A 218 10.66 -1.06 6.97
C LEU A 218 9.34 -1.09 7.72
N LEU A 219 8.37 -0.28 7.32
CA LEU A 219 7.07 -0.28 7.96
C LEU A 219 6.23 -1.48 7.53
N CYS A 220 6.37 -1.96 6.28
CA CYS A 220 5.42 -2.94 5.73
C CYS A 220 5.99 -3.75 4.54
N GLN A 221 7.09 -4.50 4.72
CA GLN A 221 7.47 -5.53 3.74
C GLN A 221 7.62 -6.88 4.40
N THR A 222 6.47 -7.49 4.72
CA THR A 222 6.39 -8.94 4.70
C THR A 222 5.25 -9.37 3.79
N SER A 223 5.61 -10.16 2.78
CA SER A 223 4.70 -10.66 1.74
C SER A 223 4.32 -12.09 2.11
N LEU A 224 3.05 -12.37 2.38
CA LEU A 224 2.56 -13.70 2.71
C LEU A 224 2.19 -14.46 1.44
N THR A 225 2.59 -15.73 1.38
CA THR A 225 2.16 -16.63 0.30
C THR A 225 1.15 -17.64 0.84
N ILE A 226 0.16 -17.97 0.02
CA ILE A 226 -0.82 -19.01 0.34
C ILE A 226 -0.98 -20.01 -0.81
N GLN A 227 -1.08 -21.29 -0.46
CA GLN A 227 -1.37 -22.36 -1.41
C GLN A 227 -2.38 -23.32 -0.80
N LYS A 228 -3.25 -23.88 -1.65
CA LYS A 228 -4.17 -24.95 -1.29
C LYS A 228 -4.14 -26.06 -2.33
N THR A 229 -4.10 -27.29 -1.86
CA THR A 229 -4.19 -28.50 -2.70
C THR A 229 -5.18 -29.48 -2.10
N ILE A 230 -5.62 -30.43 -2.91
CA ILE A 230 -6.41 -31.60 -2.52
C ILE A 230 -5.67 -32.85 -3.00
N ASP A 231 -5.75 -33.96 -2.25
CA ASP A 231 -4.88 -35.13 -2.47
C ASP A 231 -5.21 -35.95 -3.73
N LYS A 232 -6.43 -35.86 -4.26
CA LYS A 232 -6.85 -36.55 -5.49
C LYS A 232 -7.71 -35.64 -6.38
N PRO A 233 -7.69 -35.86 -7.71
CA PRO A 233 -8.56 -35.13 -8.64
C PRO A 233 -10.02 -35.63 -8.63
N SER A 234 -10.29 -36.83 -8.10
CA SER A 234 -11.64 -37.38 -7.99
C SER A 234 -11.82 -38.32 -6.79
N TYR A 235 -13.07 -38.42 -6.32
CA TYR A 235 -13.47 -39.27 -5.20
C TYR A 235 -14.77 -40.02 -5.47
N ALA A 236 -14.87 -41.23 -4.94
CA ALA A 236 -16.15 -41.92 -4.76
C ALA A 236 -16.84 -41.45 -3.47
N PRO A 237 -18.18 -41.46 -3.40
CA PRO A 237 -18.90 -41.20 -2.16
C PRO A 237 -18.42 -42.08 -1.00
N GLY A 238 -18.26 -41.50 0.19
CA GLY A 238 -17.75 -42.15 1.39
C GLY A 238 -16.22 -42.21 1.51
N GLU A 239 -15.47 -41.88 0.46
CA GLU A 239 -14.02 -41.67 0.56
C GLU A 239 -13.69 -40.47 1.46
N THR A 240 -12.43 -40.39 1.87
CA THR A 240 -11.91 -39.26 2.65
C THR A 240 -11.10 -38.35 1.74
N ALA A 241 -11.51 -37.08 1.64
CA ALA A 241 -10.76 -36.04 0.96
C ALA A 241 -9.86 -35.31 1.95
N ASN A 242 -8.62 -35.00 1.55
CA ASN A 242 -7.63 -34.30 2.37
C ASN A 242 -7.12 -33.06 1.63
N TYR A 243 -7.44 -31.89 2.18
CA TYR A 243 -6.93 -30.61 1.70
C TYR A 243 -5.69 -30.22 2.52
N THR A 244 -4.67 -29.72 1.83
CA THR A 244 -3.47 -29.14 2.45
C THR A 244 -3.42 -27.65 2.13
N ILE A 245 -3.34 -26.82 3.16
CA ILE A 245 -3.27 -25.36 3.04
C ILE A 245 -1.96 -24.91 3.67
N THR A 246 -1.11 -24.26 2.88
CA THR A 246 0.20 -23.78 3.33
C THR A 246 0.21 -22.26 3.32
N VAL A 247 0.51 -21.65 4.47
CA VAL A 247 0.70 -20.20 4.63
C VAL A 247 2.14 -19.96 5.05
N ARG A 248 2.85 -19.08 4.33
CA ARG A 248 4.26 -18.78 4.61
C ARG A 248 4.51 -17.29 4.67
N ASN A 249 5.51 -16.92 5.46
CA ASN A 249 6.04 -15.57 5.51
C ASN A 249 7.49 -15.55 4.95
N PRO A 250 7.69 -15.45 3.64
CA PRO A 250 9.02 -15.32 3.04
C PRO A 250 9.73 -13.99 3.32
N GLY A 251 9.04 -12.99 3.90
CA GLY A 251 9.63 -11.69 4.18
C GLY A 251 10.49 -11.66 5.45
N ALA A 252 11.07 -10.48 5.72
CA ALA A 252 12.06 -10.29 6.79
C ALA A 252 11.46 -9.79 8.12
N SER A 253 10.15 -9.58 8.18
CA SER A 253 9.43 -9.07 9.36
C SER A 253 8.34 -10.03 9.81
N ASP A 254 7.94 -9.98 11.08
CA ASP A 254 6.81 -10.77 11.59
C ASP A 254 5.48 -10.32 10.93
N ALA A 255 4.61 -11.28 10.59
CA ALA A 255 3.23 -11.04 10.22
C ALA A 255 2.33 -11.33 11.43
N SER A 256 1.68 -10.30 11.97
CA SER A 256 0.83 -10.41 13.16
C SER A 256 -0.65 -10.33 12.79
N LEU A 257 -1.52 -10.98 13.59
CA LEU A 257 -2.97 -10.99 13.41
C LEU A 257 -3.43 -11.48 12.02
N VAL A 258 -2.69 -12.44 11.44
CA VAL A 258 -3.09 -13.09 10.19
C VAL A 258 -4.34 -13.92 10.47
N THR A 259 -5.38 -13.75 9.68
CA THR A 259 -6.62 -14.52 9.82
C THR A 259 -6.87 -15.36 8.58
N LEU A 260 -7.02 -16.68 8.76
CA LEU A 260 -7.37 -17.62 7.69
C LEU A 260 -8.84 -18.00 7.80
N SER A 261 -9.61 -17.72 6.74
CA SER A 261 -11.01 -18.12 6.59
C SER A 261 -11.15 -19.20 5.51
N ASN A 262 -12.12 -20.11 5.66
CA ASN A 262 -12.36 -21.18 4.70
C ASN A 262 -13.85 -21.32 4.37
N ALA A 263 -14.18 -21.26 3.08
CA ALA A 263 -15.47 -21.72 2.58
C ALA A 263 -15.46 -23.25 2.50
N MET A 264 -16.24 -23.89 3.37
CA MET A 264 -16.35 -25.35 3.45
C MET A 264 -17.00 -25.92 2.18
N PRO A 265 -16.44 -27.00 1.60
CA PRO A 265 -17.10 -27.67 0.48
C PRO A 265 -18.44 -28.26 0.92
N THR A 266 -19.46 -28.13 0.08
CA THR A 266 -20.82 -28.62 0.41
C THR A 266 -20.92 -30.14 0.42
N ALA A 267 -20.01 -30.83 -0.29
CA ALA A 267 -19.92 -32.28 -0.30
C ALA A 267 -18.97 -32.84 0.78
N LEU A 268 -18.43 -32.03 1.68
CA LEU A 268 -17.53 -32.49 2.74
C LEU A 268 -18.27 -32.54 4.08
N SER A 269 -18.34 -33.72 4.68
CA SER A 269 -18.93 -33.98 6.00
C SER A 269 -17.86 -34.46 6.98
N GLU A 270 -18.18 -34.47 8.29
CA GLU A 270 -17.23 -34.90 9.33
C GLU A 270 -15.88 -34.18 9.23
N ALA A 271 -15.92 -32.89 8.91
CA ALA A 271 -14.73 -32.09 8.68
C ALA A 271 -13.89 -31.97 9.96
N ALA A 272 -12.60 -32.25 9.83
CA ALA A 272 -11.62 -32.12 10.90
C ALA A 272 -10.40 -31.34 10.42
N TRP A 273 -9.96 -30.39 11.24
CA TRP A 273 -8.77 -29.59 10.98
C TRP A 273 -7.57 -30.11 11.78
N SER A 274 -6.39 -29.96 11.19
CA SER A 274 -5.10 -30.14 11.85
C SER A 274 -4.16 -28.99 11.48
N CYS A 275 -3.14 -28.75 12.27
CA CYS A 275 -2.10 -27.77 11.97
C CYS A 275 -0.72 -28.33 12.34
N SER A 276 0.27 -28.03 11.51
CA SER A 276 1.69 -28.18 11.84
C SER A 276 2.42 -26.87 11.58
N ALA A 277 3.42 -26.57 12.40
CA ALA A 277 4.16 -25.33 12.35
C ALA A 277 5.65 -25.58 12.17
N ALA A 278 6.32 -24.69 11.43
CA ALA A 278 7.76 -24.73 11.20
C ALA A 278 8.38 -23.33 11.33
N ASN A 279 9.70 -23.29 11.49
CA ASN A 279 10.51 -22.06 11.52
C ASN A 279 10.03 -21.03 12.56
N GLY A 280 9.66 -21.49 13.76
CA GLY A 280 9.25 -20.63 14.87
C GLY A 280 7.78 -20.18 14.84
N ALA A 281 7.00 -20.57 13.82
CA ALA A 281 5.56 -20.37 13.84
C ALA A 281 4.89 -21.24 14.92
N VAL A 282 3.67 -20.86 15.31
CA VAL A 282 2.87 -21.58 16.32
C VAL A 282 1.46 -21.78 15.78
N CYS A 283 0.94 -23.01 15.88
CA CYS A 283 -0.43 -23.30 15.47
C CYS A 283 -1.46 -22.61 16.38
N PRO A 284 -2.61 -22.17 15.84
CA PRO A 284 -3.76 -21.73 16.63
C PRO A 284 -4.15 -22.78 17.68
N SER A 285 -4.56 -22.32 18.86
CA SER A 285 -4.94 -23.21 19.97
C SER A 285 -6.29 -23.89 19.77
N ASP A 286 -7.18 -23.28 19.00
CA ASP A 286 -8.48 -23.83 18.62
C ASP A 286 -8.51 -24.10 17.11
N LEU A 287 -8.76 -25.36 16.75
CA LEU A 287 -8.90 -25.85 15.39
C LEU A 287 -10.29 -26.44 15.14
N GLY A 288 -11.30 -26.07 15.95
CA GLY A 288 -12.67 -26.58 15.78
C GLY A 288 -13.27 -26.22 14.42
N ASN A 289 -13.20 -24.95 14.04
CA ASN A 289 -13.58 -24.48 12.71
C ASN A 289 -12.93 -23.13 12.38
N ALA A 290 -12.65 -22.86 11.11
CA ALA A 290 -12.18 -21.56 10.65
C ALA A 290 -13.26 -20.47 10.89
N PRO A 291 -12.89 -19.20 11.16
CA PRO A 291 -11.55 -18.63 10.94
C PRO A 291 -10.53 -18.92 12.05
N PHE A 292 -9.25 -18.96 11.67
CA PHE A 292 -8.12 -19.09 12.59
C PHE A 292 -7.27 -17.83 12.58
N SER A 293 -6.83 -17.37 13.75
CA SER A 293 -5.91 -16.24 13.89
C SER A 293 -4.56 -16.70 14.43
N PHE A 294 -3.47 -16.18 13.85
CA PHE A 294 -2.11 -16.57 14.20
C PHE A 294 -1.07 -15.49 13.84
N GLU A 295 0.17 -15.69 14.30
CA GLU A 295 1.35 -14.90 13.95
C GLU A 295 2.34 -15.77 13.15
N LEU A 296 2.98 -15.20 12.14
CA LEU A 296 4.05 -15.84 11.37
C LEU A 296 5.34 -15.03 11.43
N PRO A 297 6.42 -15.54 12.05
CA PRO A 297 7.71 -14.88 12.02
C PRO A 297 8.38 -14.92 10.64
N PRO A 298 9.48 -14.19 10.41
CA PRO A 298 10.29 -14.29 9.19
C PRO A 298 10.68 -15.74 8.87
N GLY A 299 10.37 -16.20 7.67
CA GLY A 299 10.57 -17.58 7.24
C GLY A 299 9.59 -18.60 7.85
N GLY A 300 8.69 -18.15 8.72
CA GLY A 300 7.66 -18.95 9.39
C GLY A 300 6.69 -19.60 8.40
N GLU A 301 6.22 -20.80 8.76
CA GLU A 301 5.30 -21.59 7.94
C GLU A 301 4.27 -22.31 8.83
N LEU A 302 3.00 -22.21 8.42
CA LEU A 302 1.91 -23.02 8.96
C LEU A 302 1.30 -23.86 7.84
N VAL A 303 1.13 -25.15 8.10
CA VAL A 303 0.44 -26.09 7.21
C VAL A 303 -0.81 -26.59 7.92
N PHE A 304 -1.97 -26.17 7.42
CA PHE A 304 -3.28 -26.64 7.86
C PHE A 304 -3.74 -27.82 7.01
N GLY A 305 -4.19 -28.88 7.67
CA GLY A 305 -4.91 -29.99 7.05
C GLY A 305 -6.41 -29.82 7.28
N LEU A 306 -7.21 -30.06 6.25
CA LEU A 306 -8.66 -30.21 6.36
C LEU A 306 -9.04 -31.55 5.75
N SER A 307 -9.58 -32.46 6.55
CA SER A 307 -10.04 -33.77 6.09
C SER A 307 -11.54 -33.95 6.31
N GLY A 308 -12.21 -34.74 5.49
CA GLY A 308 -13.62 -35.09 5.71
C GLY A 308 -14.13 -36.17 4.76
N LYS A 309 -15.35 -36.65 5.02
CA LYS A 309 -16.04 -37.65 4.21
C LYS A 309 -16.78 -37.02 3.05
N VAL A 310 -16.55 -37.55 1.85
CA VAL A 310 -17.18 -37.12 0.60
C VAL A 310 -18.63 -37.61 0.54
N ALA A 311 -19.57 -36.69 0.35
CA ALA A 311 -20.99 -36.99 0.19
C ALA A 311 -21.33 -37.53 -1.21
N GLU A 312 -22.55 -38.05 -1.39
CA GLU A 312 -23.07 -38.56 -2.67
C GLU A 312 -23.16 -37.48 -3.76
N SER A 313 -23.30 -36.21 -3.37
CA SER A 313 -23.41 -35.08 -4.30
C SER A 313 -22.99 -33.77 -3.63
N GLY A 314 -22.76 -32.74 -4.44
CA GLY A 314 -22.33 -31.41 -4.00
C GLY A 314 -21.02 -31.02 -4.67
N SER A 315 -20.34 -30.03 -4.10
CA SER A 315 -19.06 -29.53 -4.60
C SER A 315 -17.96 -29.81 -3.58
N LEU A 316 -16.80 -30.26 -4.08
CA LEU A 316 -15.54 -30.37 -3.34
C LEU A 316 -14.67 -29.12 -3.52
N THR A 317 -15.18 -28.07 -4.16
CA THR A 317 -14.48 -26.79 -4.29
C THR A 317 -14.34 -26.17 -2.90
N SER A 318 -13.10 -25.91 -2.51
CA SER A 318 -12.80 -25.29 -1.23
C SER A 318 -11.95 -24.04 -1.43
N VAL A 319 -12.46 -22.89 -1.00
CA VAL A 319 -11.79 -21.59 -1.13
C VAL A 319 -11.31 -21.15 0.24
N VAL A 320 -10.02 -20.87 0.36
CA VAL A 320 -9.41 -20.31 1.57
C VAL A 320 -8.95 -18.89 1.28
N THR A 321 -9.12 -17.99 2.24
CA THR A 321 -8.68 -16.60 2.13
C THR A 321 -7.91 -16.22 3.39
N ILE A 322 -6.78 -15.53 3.20
CA ILE A 322 -6.05 -14.88 4.29
C ILE A 322 -6.35 -13.39 4.31
N GLU A 323 -6.65 -12.88 5.50
CA GLU A 323 -6.49 -11.47 5.82
C GLU A 323 -5.11 -11.33 6.46
N PRO A 324 -4.13 -10.70 5.79
CA PRO A 324 -2.73 -10.73 6.21
C PRO A 324 -2.45 -10.00 7.54
N GLY A 325 -3.42 -9.25 8.05
CA GLY A 325 -3.24 -8.44 9.25
C GLY A 325 -2.45 -7.15 9.00
N PRO A 326 -2.29 -6.28 10.02
CA PRO A 326 -1.60 -5.02 9.87
C PRO A 326 -0.13 -5.21 9.47
N GLY A 327 0.26 -4.65 8.33
CA GLY A 327 1.67 -4.59 7.91
C GLY A 327 2.23 -5.79 7.16
N ALA A 328 1.40 -6.79 6.93
CA ALA A 328 1.64 -7.77 5.89
C ALA A 328 0.75 -7.51 4.68
N ILE A 329 1.25 -7.90 3.51
CA ILE A 329 0.48 -7.97 2.26
C ILE A 329 0.54 -9.40 1.75
N CYS A 330 -0.35 -9.78 0.83
CA CYS A 330 -0.22 -11.05 0.15
C CYS A 330 0.66 -10.89 -1.10
N ASP A 331 1.44 -11.91 -1.40
CA ASP A 331 2.27 -11.96 -2.59
C ASP A 331 1.41 -11.86 -3.85
N ALA A 332 1.85 -11.06 -4.83
CA ALA A 332 1.10 -10.85 -6.07
C ALA A 332 0.91 -12.14 -6.89
N SER A 333 1.81 -13.12 -6.74
CA SER A 333 1.74 -14.40 -7.47
C SER A 333 0.66 -15.34 -6.91
N THR A 334 0.45 -15.34 -5.60
CA THR A 334 -0.57 -16.19 -4.95
C THR A 334 -1.86 -15.43 -4.63
N GLY A 335 -1.80 -14.11 -4.54
CA GLY A 335 -2.86 -13.29 -3.95
C GLY A 335 -3.16 -13.70 -2.50
N CYS A 336 -4.30 -13.26 -1.99
CA CYS A 336 -4.78 -13.61 -0.65
C CYS A 336 -5.73 -14.82 -0.62
N THR A 337 -5.96 -15.48 -1.76
CA THR A 337 -6.97 -16.54 -1.88
C THR A 337 -6.37 -17.75 -2.59
N ALA A 338 -6.61 -18.94 -2.05
CA ALA A 338 -6.23 -20.20 -2.69
C ALA A 338 -7.43 -21.15 -2.75
N THR A 339 -7.59 -21.79 -3.92
CA THR A 339 -8.70 -22.70 -4.21
C THR A 339 -8.17 -24.07 -4.58
N ALA A 340 -8.82 -25.12 -4.09
CA ALA A 340 -8.64 -26.48 -4.58
C ALA A 340 -10.01 -27.11 -4.86
N ASP A 341 -10.07 -28.01 -5.83
CA ASP A 341 -11.29 -28.67 -6.27
C ASP A 341 -11.01 -30.09 -6.75
N ALA A 342 -12.04 -30.94 -6.70
CA ALA A 342 -12.03 -32.30 -7.20
C ALA A 342 -13.44 -32.74 -7.60
N GLU A 343 -13.51 -33.77 -8.42
CA GLU A 343 -14.79 -34.31 -8.90
C GLU A 343 -15.30 -35.42 -8.01
N ILE A 344 -16.63 -35.52 -7.88
CA ILE A 344 -17.28 -36.68 -7.28
C ILE A 344 -17.69 -37.61 -8.42
N SER A 345 -17.11 -38.81 -8.46
CA SER A 345 -17.41 -39.81 -9.47
C SER A 345 -17.74 -41.15 -8.83
N SER A 346 -18.89 -41.70 -9.21
CA SER A 346 -19.27 -43.08 -8.90
C SER A 346 -18.64 -44.11 -9.86
N GLU A 347 -17.84 -43.64 -10.83
CA GLU A 347 -17.25 -44.51 -11.83
C GLU A 347 -15.99 -45.18 -11.25
N ILE A 348 -16.04 -46.50 -11.12
CA ILE A 348 -14.82 -47.31 -10.89
C ILE A 348 -13.97 -47.11 -12.15
N ILE A 349 -12.99 -46.20 -12.12
CA ILE A 349 -11.95 -46.20 -13.15
C ILE A 349 -11.21 -47.53 -12.96
N PRO A 350 -11.30 -48.50 -13.89
CA PRO A 350 -10.45 -49.67 -13.80
C PRO A 350 -9.01 -49.17 -13.83
N LEU A 351 -8.21 -49.56 -12.84
CA LEU A 351 -6.76 -49.46 -12.99
C LEU A 351 -6.41 -50.32 -14.21
N ASP A 352 -6.07 -49.62 -15.30
CA ASP A 352 -5.64 -50.11 -16.61
C ASP A 352 -6.77 -50.38 -17.63
N PRO A 353 -6.93 -49.55 -18.69
CA PRO A 353 -7.48 -50.05 -19.93
C PRO A 353 -6.45 -51.00 -20.52
N ASP A 354 -6.80 -52.29 -20.63
CA ASP A 354 -6.11 -53.30 -21.43
C ASP A 354 -5.41 -52.63 -22.63
N PRO A 355 -4.07 -52.74 -22.79
CA PRO A 355 -3.33 -51.94 -23.77
C PRO A 355 -3.99 -52.11 -25.14
N GLN A 356 -4.66 -51.05 -25.58
CA GLN A 356 -5.21 -50.97 -26.93
C GLN A 356 -4.08 -51.33 -27.89
N PRO A 357 -4.31 -52.25 -28.85
CA PRO A 357 -3.29 -52.56 -29.83
C PRO A 357 -2.90 -51.25 -30.50
N THR A 358 -1.66 -50.83 -30.32
CA THR A 358 -1.14 -49.64 -30.97
C THR A 358 -1.44 -49.78 -32.46
N PRO A 359 -2.13 -48.82 -33.10
CA PRO A 359 -2.32 -48.88 -34.55
C PRO A 359 -0.94 -48.98 -35.18
N GLU A 360 -0.69 -50.09 -35.88
CA GLU A 360 0.51 -50.27 -36.67
C GLU A 360 0.64 -49.02 -37.55
N LYS A 361 1.79 -48.34 -37.47
CA LYS A 361 2.05 -47.15 -38.31
C LYS A 361 1.77 -47.54 -39.75
N VAL A 362 0.68 -47.02 -40.31
CA VAL A 362 0.52 -47.00 -41.77
C VAL A 362 1.73 -46.21 -42.27
N PRO A 363 2.61 -46.80 -43.11
CA PRO A 363 3.79 -46.09 -43.59
C PRO A 363 3.32 -44.88 -44.40
N THR A 364 3.43 -43.71 -43.80
CA THR A 364 3.29 -42.44 -44.53
C THR A 364 4.39 -42.42 -45.56
N LEU A 365 4.03 -42.30 -46.84
CA LEU A 365 4.96 -42.07 -47.94
C LEU A 365 5.88 -40.90 -47.54
N GLY A 366 7.14 -41.19 -47.23
CA GLY A 366 8.10 -40.18 -46.76
C GLY A 366 8.25 -39.05 -47.78
N ASN A 367 8.72 -37.88 -47.35
CA ASN A 367 8.79 -36.65 -48.18
C ASN A 367 9.41 -36.85 -49.59
N TRP A 368 10.27 -37.86 -49.76
CA TRP A 368 10.84 -38.27 -51.04
C TRP A 368 9.83 -38.86 -52.03
N ALA A 369 8.82 -39.58 -51.57
CA ALA A 369 7.79 -40.17 -52.43
C ALA A 369 6.91 -39.11 -53.10
N MET A 370 6.59 -38.00 -52.40
CA MET A 370 5.90 -36.85 -52.98
C MET A 370 6.78 -36.10 -54.00
N ALA A 371 8.08 -36.01 -53.74
CA ALA A 371 9.05 -35.43 -54.69
C ALA A 371 9.17 -36.30 -55.95
N ILE A 372 9.23 -37.62 -55.82
CA ILE A 372 9.25 -38.56 -56.96
C ILE A 372 7.95 -38.49 -57.76
N LEU A 373 6.80 -38.41 -57.10
CA LEU A 373 5.51 -38.29 -57.78
C LEU A 373 5.41 -36.98 -58.58
N SER A 374 5.93 -35.88 -58.04
CA SER A 374 5.98 -34.58 -58.72
C SER A 374 6.98 -34.57 -59.88
N ALA A 375 8.12 -35.23 -59.74
CA ALA A 375 9.08 -35.39 -60.84
C ALA A 375 8.49 -36.25 -61.98
N LEU A 376 7.74 -37.31 -61.67
CA LEU A 376 7.07 -38.16 -62.66
C LEU A 376 5.97 -37.41 -63.42
N THR A 377 5.18 -36.58 -62.75
CA THR A 377 4.15 -35.78 -63.44
C THR A 377 4.77 -34.72 -64.35
N ILE A 378 5.85 -34.06 -63.93
CA ILE A 378 6.60 -33.12 -64.78
C ILE A 378 7.21 -33.84 -65.99
N ALA A 379 7.81 -35.02 -65.80
CA ALA A 379 8.37 -35.81 -66.89
C ALA A 379 7.29 -36.24 -67.90
N LEU A 380 6.12 -36.67 -67.43
CA LEU A 380 4.99 -37.02 -68.30
C LEU A 380 4.48 -35.83 -69.11
N VAL A 381 4.35 -34.65 -68.50
CA VAL A 381 3.98 -33.41 -69.19
C VAL A 381 5.04 -33.04 -70.25
N TRP A 382 6.32 -33.21 -69.92
CA TRP A 382 7.40 -32.92 -70.85
C TRP A 382 7.45 -33.89 -72.04
N ILE A 383 7.20 -35.19 -71.81
CA ILE A 383 7.07 -36.21 -72.86
C ILE A 383 5.87 -35.90 -73.77
N GLN A 384 4.73 -35.50 -73.19
CA GLN A 384 3.55 -35.10 -73.97
C GLN A 384 3.82 -33.83 -74.79
N ALA A 385 4.54 -32.84 -74.24
CA ALA A 385 4.92 -31.63 -74.95
C ALA A 385 5.89 -31.91 -76.12
N ARG A 386 6.90 -32.78 -75.91
CA ARG A 386 7.82 -33.20 -76.97
C ARG A 386 7.12 -33.96 -78.10
N ARG A 387 6.17 -34.85 -77.78
CA ARG A 387 5.38 -35.56 -78.81
C ARG A 387 4.54 -34.62 -79.66
N ARG A 388 4.06 -33.49 -79.11
CA ARG A 388 3.33 -32.46 -79.87
C ARG A 388 4.23 -31.63 -80.79
N GLN A 389 5.52 -31.45 -80.46
CA GLN A 389 6.45 -30.68 -81.29
C GLN A 389 6.98 -31.46 -82.52
N TRP A 390 6.90 -32.79 -82.52
CA TRP A 390 7.34 -33.64 -83.65
C TRP A 390 6.19 -33.99 -84.62
N GLY A 391 4.98 -33.51 -84.37
CA GLY A 391 3.78 -33.77 -85.19
C GLY A 391 3.38 -32.64 -86.15
N ARG A 392 4.21 -31.59 -86.32
CA ARG A 392 3.94 -30.52 -87.30
C ARG A 392 4.83 -30.68 -88.54
N PRO A 393 4.32 -31.15 -89.68
CA PRO A 393 5.03 -31.01 -90.95
C PRO A 393 5.14 -29.52 -91.31
N GLN A 394 6.37 -29.06 -91.58
CA GLN A 394 6.56 -27.79 -92.28
C GLN A 394 6.12 -27.97 -93.73
N ARG A 395 5.27 -27.05 -94.19
CA ARG A 395 4.96 -26.87 -95.62
C ARG A 395 6.10 -26.13 -96.31
#